data_AF-A0A2H1WA15-F1
#
_entry.id   AF-A0A2H1WA15-F1
#
_cell.length_a   1.000
_cell.length_b   1.000
_cell.length_c   1.000
_cell.angle_alpha   90.00
_cell.angle_beta   90.00
_cell.angle_gamma   90.00
#
_symmetry.space_group_name_H-M   'P 1'
#
loop_
_entity.id
_entity.type
_entity.pdbx_description
1 polymer ?
#
loop_
_entity_poly.entity_id
_entity_poly.type
_entity_poly.pdbx_seq_one_letter_code
_entity_poly.pdbx_strand_id
1 'polypeptide(L)'
;IQACILKDRSLQDTEKMELVICLMSQTNPDKSLDTCLTQINKDSESVKLKRCASSDQGDNLLAAYGDKSDAVQRPLGFVPTIIVNERYDQAVQDEAFTDLKSVVCRVAPNKPSIC
;
A
#
# COMPACT_ATOMS: atom_id res chain seq x y z
N ILE A 1 10.60 3.54 -2.10
CA ILE A 1 10.43 3.88 -0.65
C ILE A 1 9.24 3.18 0.02
N GLN A 2 8.03 3.18 -0.57
CA GLN A 2 6.80 2.63 0.05
C GLN A 2 6.92 1.15 0.44
N ALA A 3 7.58 0.33 -0.38
CA ALA A 3 7.87 -1.07 -0.05
C ALA A 3 8.61 -1.25 1.28
N CYS A 4 9.59 -0.38 1.56
CA CYS A 4 10.34 -0.41 2.81
C CYS A 4 9.49 0.01 4.01
N ILE A 5 8.61 1.01 3.85
CA ILE A 5 7.64 1.41 4.88
C ILE A 5 6.73 0.24 5.24
N LEU A 6 6.15 -0.43 4.23
CA LEU A 6 5.23 -1.56 4.45
C LEU A 6 5.90 -2.74 5.14
N LYS A 7 7.19 -2.96 4.91
CA LYS A 7 7.97 -4.04 5.53
C LYS A 7 8.49 -3.70 6.92
N ASP A 8 8.57 -2.42 7.28
CA ASP A 8 9.17 -1.99 8.53
C ASP A 8 8.36 -2.49 9.74
N ARG A 9 9.05 -3.04 10.74
CA ARG A 9 8.43 -3.63 11.93
C ARG A 9 8.32 -2.64 13.10
N SER A 10 8.99 -1.50 13.06
CA SER A 10 8.83 -0.46 14.10
C SER A 10 7.60 0.41 13.87
N LEU A 11 7.05 0.40 12.65
CA LEU A 11 5.85 1.13 12.28
C LEU A 11 4.60 0.27 12.52
N GLN A 12 3.58 0.88 13.11
CA GLN A 12 2.24 0.29 13.18
C GLN A 12 1.56 0.32 11.81
N ASP A 13 0.56 -0.52 11.59
CA ASP A 13 -0.12 -0.58 10.29
C ASP A 13 -0.85 0.72 9.94
N THR A 14 -1.38 1.44 10.93
CA THR A 14 -1.93 2.79 10.75
C THR A 14 -0.87 3.78 10.29
N GLU A 15 0.29 3.81 10.95
CA GLU A 15 1.42 4.68 10.60
C GLU A 15 1.94 4.39 9.18
N LYS A 16 2.02 3.12 8.79
CA LYS A 16 2.38 2.73 7.42
C LYS A 16 1.39 3.27 6.40
N MET A 17 0.09 3.13 6.68
CA MET A 17 -0.95 3.62 5.78
C MET A 17 -0.96 5.14 5.68
N GLU A 18 -0.82 5.86 6.79
CA GLU A 18 -0.72 7.32 6.82
C GLU A 18 0.48 7.81 6.01
N LEU A 19 1.65 7.16 6.15
CA LEU A 19 2.83 7.49 5.34
C LEU A 19 2.61 7.22 3.86
N VAL A 20 2.04 6.08 3.49
CA VAL A 20 1.77 5.75 2.08
C VAL A 20 0.77 6.73 1.47
N ILE A 21 -0.33 7.05 2.18
CA ILE A 21 -1.32 8.04 1.76
C ILE A 21 -0.66 9.41 1.59
N CYS A 22 0.11 9.85 2.57
CA CYS A 22 0.84 11.10 2.48
C CYS A 22 1.74 11.08 1.24
N LEU A 23 2.61 10.08 1.06
CA LEU A 23 3.52 9.99 -0.09
C LEU A 23 2.79 10.01 -1.44
N MET A 24 1.70 9.25 -1.58
CA MET A 24 0.92 9.19 -2.83
C MET A 24 0.21 10.50 -3.15
N SER A 25 -0.04 11.37 -2.16
CA SER A 25 -0.61 12.70 -2.37
C SER A 25 0.41 13.75 -2.85
N GLN A 26 1.70 13.42 -2.83
CA GLN A 26 2.77 14.37 -3.17
C GLN A 26 3.10 14.33 -4.65
N THR A 27 3.47 15.48 -5.22
CA THR A 27 3.98 15.57 -6.60
C THR A 27 5.25 14.74 -6.79
N ASN A 28 6.11 14.65 -5.76
CA ASN A 28 7.38 13.91 -5.81
C ASN A 28 7.51 12.98 -4.59
N PRO A 29 6.85 11.81 -4.60
CA PRO A 29 6.82 10.92 -3.43
C PRO A 29 8.21 10.58 -2.87
N ASP A 30 9.18 10.29 -3.74
CA ASP A 30 10.54 9.91 -3.30
C ASP A 30 11.29 11.03 -2.56
N LYS A 31 10.90 12.29 -2.77
CA LYS A 31 11.50 13.46 -2.10
C LYS A 31 10.71 13.92 -0.87
N SER A 32 9.52 13.35 -0.65
CA SER A 32 8.59 13.81 0.39
C SER A 32 8.56 12.91 1.63
N LEU A 33 9.44 11.91 1.73
CA LEU A 33 9.48 11.01 2.89
C LEU A 33 9.61 11.76 4.21
N ASP A 34 10.54 12.71 4.30
CA ASP A 34 10.78 13.44 5.55
C ASP A 34 9.54 14.24 5.97
N THR A 35 8.92 14.94 5.01
CA THR A 35 7.66 15.66 5.23
C THR A 35 6.57 14.73 5.79
N CYS A 36 6.39 13.54 5.22
CA CYS A 36 5.39 12.59 5.67
C CYS A 36 5.72 11.98 7.04
N LEU A 37 7.00 11.74 7.33
CA LEU A 37 7.43 11.25 8.65
C LEU A 37 7.20 12.28 9.75
N THR A 38 7.44 13.57 9.48
CA THR A 38 7.17 14.65 10.43
C THR A 38 5.68 14.71 10.79
N GLN A 39 4.77 14.48 9.83
CA GLN A 39 3.32 14.50 10.09
C GLN A 39 2.87 13.47 11.13
N ILE A 40 3.59 12.36 11.25
CA ILE A 40 3.28 11.28 12.20
C ILE A 40 4.30 11.15 13.34
N ASN A 41 5.19 12.15 13.52
CA ASN A 41 6.24 12.17 14.53
C ASN A 41 7.20 10.95 14.46
N LYS A 42 7.63 10.57 13.25
CA LYS A 42 8.55 9.44 12.99
C LYS A 42 9.82 9.84 12.26
N ASP A 43 10.29 11.07 12.44
CA ASP A 43 11.49 11.58 11.76
C ASP A 43 12.74 10.71 11.96
N SER A 44 12.86 10.04 13.11
CA SER A 44 13.95 9.10 13.42
C SER A 44 14.04 7.93 12.45
N GLU A 45 12.96 7.60 11.75
CA GLU A 45 12.89 6.48 10.82
C GLU A 45 13.40 6.82 9.40
N SER A 46 13.65 8.09 9.11
CA SER A 46 14.03 8.56 7.77
C SER A 46 15.29 7.87 7.23
N VAL A 47 16.37 7.87 8.02
CA VAL A 47 17.67 7.35 7.58
C VAL A 47 17.60 5.87 7.25
N LYS A 48 16.94 5.07 8.10
CA LYS A 48 16.82 3.62 7.87
C LYS A 48 15.93 3.31 6.67
N LEU A 49 14.84 4.06 6.46
CA LEU A 49 13.90 3.83 5.36
C LEU A 49 14.53 4.20 4.02
N LYS A 50 15.25 5.33 3.96
CA LYS A 50 16.05 5.72 2.79
C LYS A 50 17.13 4.68 2.48
N ARG A 51 17.85 4.20 3.50
CA ARG A 51 18.86 3.15 3.34
C ARG A 51 18.27 1.86 2.79
N CYS A 52 17.12 1.41 3.32
CA CYS A 52 16.42 0.25 2.77
C CYS A 52 16.09 0.47 1.30
N ALA A 53 15.51 1.63 0.96
CA ALA A 53 15.07 1.93 -0.40
C ALA A 53 16.21 2.04 -1.41
N SER A 54 17.43 2.37 -0.96
CA SER A 54 18.62 2.47 -1.81
C SER A 54 19.52 1.24 -1.77
N SER A 55 19.02 0.11 -1.25
CA SER A 55 19.80 -1.12 -1.07
C SER A 55 19.12 -2.30 -1.75
N ASP A 56 19.86 -3.39 -1.92
CA ASP A 56 19.33 -4.67 -2.44
C ASP A 56 18.11 -5.15 -1.65
N GLN A 57 17.97 -4.78 -0.38
CA GLN A 57 16.76 -5.09 0.39
C GLN A 57 15.51 -4.46 -0.25
N GLY A 58 15.60 -3.19 -0.66
CA GLY A 58 14.52 -2.50 -1.35
C GLY A 58 14.19 -3.15 -2.69
N ASP A 59 15.23 -3.48 -3.48
CA ASP A 59 15.07 -4.12 -4.79
C ASP A 59 14.41 -5.51 -4.67
N ASN A 60 14.86 -6.31 -3.71
CA ASN A 60 14.28 -7.62 -3.42
C ASN A 60 12.81 -7.52 -2.98
N LEU A 61 12.44 -6.49 -2.22
CA LEU A 61 11.05 -6.25 -1.85
C LEU A 61 10.20 -5.90 -3.08
N LEU A 62 10.70 -5.05 -3.97
CA LEU A 62 10.00 -4.70 -5.20
C LEU A 62 9.85 -5.91 -6.13
N ALA A 63 10.88 -6.73 -6.30
CA ALA A 63 10.81 -7.97 -7.07
C ALA A 63 9.75 -8.93 -6.50
N ALA A 64 9.76 -9.15 -5.18
CA ALA A 64 8.76 -10.00 -4.53
C ALA A 64 7.32 -9.46 -4.65
N TYR A 65 7.13 -8.12 -4.68
CA TYR A 65 5.83 -7.53 -4.96
C TYR A 65 5.44 -7.62 -6.44
N GLY A 66 6.42 -7.61 -7.35
CA GLY A 66 6.24 -7.95 -8.77
C GLY A 66 5.68 -9.36 -8.95
N ASP A 67 6.31 -10.36 -8.32
CA ASP A 67 5.83 -11.75 -8.36
C ASP A 67 4.41 -11.90 -7.82
N LYS A 68 4.08 -11.18 -6.74
CA LYS A 68 2.71 -11.14 -6.20
C LYS A 68 1.72 -10.51 -7.17
N SER A 69 2.12 -9.47 -7.90
CA SER A 69 1.26 -8.80 -8.88
C SER A 69 1.01 -9.71 -10.08
N ASP A 70 2.04 -10.42 -10.53
CA ASP A 70 1.95 -11.41 -11.60
C ASP A 70 1.05 -12.61 -11.25
N ALA A 71 1.04 -13.00 -9.97
CA ALA A 71 0.14 -14.05 -9.48
C ALA A 71 -1.34 -13.65 -9.52
N VAL A 72 -1.65 -12.35 -9.58
CA VAL A 72 -3.01 -11.84 -9.79
C VAL A 72 -3.38 -11.95 -11.26
N GLN A 73 -2.54 -11.37 -12.11
CA GLN A 73 -2.71 -11.34 -13.56
C GLN A 73 -1.37 -10.99 -14.21
N ARG A 74 -0.94 -11.79 -15.21
CA ARG A 74 0.26 -11.52 -16.01
C ARG A 74 -0.10 -11.40 -17.51
N PRO A 75 0.14 -10.25 -18.16
CA PRO A 75 0.51 -8.97 -17.58
C PRO A 75 -0.67 -8.35 -16.81
N LEU A 76 -0.38 -7.49 -15.82
CA LEU A 76 -1.41 -6.73 -15.12
C LEU A 76 -2.08 -5.75 -16.09
N GLY A 77 -3.41 -5.83 -16.23
CA GLY A 77 -4.13 -5.06 -17.26
C GLY A 77 -4.33 -3.57 -16.93
N PHE A 78 -4.44 -3.23 -15.64
CA PHE A 78 -4.77 -1.87 -15.19
C PHE A 78 -4.39 -1.67 -13.72
N VAL A 79 -4.01 -0.43 -13.35
CA VAL A 79 -3.82 -0.01 -11.95
C VAL A 79 -4.72 1.19 -11.62
N PRO A 80 -5.29 1.26 -10.40
CA PRO A 80 -5.16 0.28 -9.31
C PRO A 80 -5.98 -1.00 -9.54
N THR A 81 -5.43 -2.15 -9.14
CA THR A 81 -6.13 -3.44 -9.10
C THR A 81 -6.51 -3.78 -7.65
N ILE A 82 -7.77 -4.14 -7.41
CA ILE A 82 -8.35 -4.44 -6.10
C ILE A 82 -8.80 -5.89 -6.11
N ILE A 83 -8.38 -6.62 -5.08
CA ILE A 83 -8.71 -8.03 -4.88
C ILE A 83 -9.44 -8.13 -3.56
N VAL A 84 -10.58 -8.81 -3.58
CA VAL A 84 -11.42 -9.02 -2.40
C VAL A 84 -11.51 -10.52 -2.15
N ASN A 85 -11.23 -10.94 -0.91
CA ASN A 85 -11.22 -12.35 -0.50
C ASN A 85 -10.35 -13.24 -1.41
N GLU A 86 -9.11 -12.78 -1.69
CA GLU A 86 -8.07 -13.52 -2.40
C GLU A 86 -8.43 -13.94 -3.86
N ARG A 87 -9.53 -13.42 -4.41
CA ARG A 87 -10.00 -13.73 -5.77
C ARG A 87 -10.12 -12.46 -6.60
N TYR A 88 -9.46 -12.46 -7.77
CA TYR A 88 -9.69 -11.43 -8.77
C TYR A 88 -11.00 -11.71 -9.52
N ASP A 89 -11.82 -10.67 -9.62
CA ASP A 89 -13.09 -10.68 -10.34
C ASP A 89 -13.32 -9.27 -10.91
N GLN A 90 -13.49 -9.17 -12.23
CA GLN A 90 -13.57 -7.86 -12.92
C GLN A 90 -14.77 -7.03 -12.43
N ALA A 91 -15.93 -7.65 -12.19
CA ALA A 91 -17.11 -6.91 -11.75
C ALA A 91 -16.92 -6.38 -10.31
N VAL A 92 -16.33 -7.20 -9.43
CA VAL A 92 -15.98 -6.77 -8.07
C VAL A 92 -14.93 -5.67 -8.09
N GLN A 93 -13.93 -5.78 -8.97
CA GLN A 93 -12.91 -4.75 -9.19
C GLN A 93 -13.54 -3.42 -9.61
N ASP A 94 -14.44 -3.41 -10.59
CA ASP A 94 -15.06 -2.19 -11.12
C ASP A 94 -15.94 -1.51 -10.05
N GLU A 95 -16.70 -2.30 -9.29
CA GLU A 95 -17.48 -1.79 -8.16
C GLU A 95 -16.58 -1.25 -7.05
N ALA A 96 -15.54 -2.01 -6.64
CA ALA A 96 -14.65 -1.63 -5.54
C ALA A 96 -13.80 -0.41 -5.87
N PHE A 97 -13.46 -0.21 -7.15
CA PHE A 97 -12.76 0.97 -7.62
C PHE A 97 -13.59 2.24 -7.43
N THR A 98 -14.92 2.13 -7.56
CA THR A 98 -15.84 3.26 -7.40
C THR A 98 -16.29 3.43 -5.94
N ASP A 99 -16.61 2.33 -5.26
CA ASP A 99 -17.09 2.30 -3.88
C ASP A 99 -16.60 1.04 -3.14
N LEU A 100 -15.34 1.11 -2.69
CA LEU A 100 -14.72 0.05 -1.90
C LEU A 100 -15.52 -0.25 -0.61
N LYS A 101 -16.11 0.77 0.01
CA LYS A 101 -16.86 0.61 1.27
C LYS A 101 -18.05 -0.31 1.07
N SER A 102 -18.87 -0.07 0.04
CA SER A 102 -20.04 -0.89 -0.24
C SER A 102 -19.68 -2.35 -0.52
N VAL A 103 -18.59 -2.58 -1.28
CA VAL A 103 -18.11 -3.95 -1.56
C VAL A 103 -17.65 -4.63 -0.26
N VAL A 104 -16.84 -3.97 0.57
CA VAL A 104 -16.35 -4.53 1.84
C VAL A 104 -17.51 -4.83 2.79
N CYS A 105 -18.45 -3.89 2.96
CA CYS A 105 -19.63 -4.08 3.80
C CYS A 105 -20.51 -5.27 3.36
N ARG A 106 -20.58 -5.51 2.05
CA ARG A 106 -21.35 -6.63 1.48
C ARG A 106 -20.70 -7.98 1.78
N VAL A 107 -19.37 -8.08 1.72
CA VAL A 107 -18.64 -9.36 1.86
C VAL A 107 -18.15 -9.64 3.29
N ALA A 108 -18.15 -8.64 4.17
CA ALA A 108 -17.67 -8.80 5.54
C ALA A 108 -18.54 -9.81 6.32
N PRO A 109 -17.95 -10.84 6.95
CA PRO A 109 -18.71 -11.81 7.74
C PRO A 109 -19.32 -11.17 8.99
N ASN A 110 -18.59 -10.23 9.61
CA ASN A 110 -19.06 -9.42 10.73
C ASN A 110 -19.15 -7.97 10.27
N LYS A 111 -20.37 -7.46 10.10
CA LYS A 111 -20.61 -6.11 9.58
C LYS A 111 -20.41 -5.06 10.68
N PRO A 112 -19.46 -4.11 10.52
CA PRO A 112 -19.37 -2.95 11.39
C PRO A 112 -20.62 -2.08 11.32
N SER A 113 -20.92 -1.27 12.33
CA SER A 113 -22.11 -0.40 12.37
C SER A 113 -22.15 0.71 11.30
N ILE A 114 -21.04 0.95 10.62
CA ILE A 114 -20.94 1.91 9.50
C ILE A 114 -21.35 1.27 8.16
N CYS A 115 -21.48 -0.06 8.18
CA CYS A 115 -22.26 -0.88 7.26
C CYS A 115 -23.67 -1.09 7.86
#